data_AF-A0A6J2UB38-F1
#
_entry.id   AF-A0A6J2UB38-F1
#
_cell.length_a   1.000
_cell.length_b   1.000
_cell.length_c   1.000
_cell.angle_alpha   90.00
_cell.angle_beta   90.00
_cell.angle_gamma   90.00
#
_symmetry.space_group_name_H-M   'P 1'
#
loop_
_entity.id
_entity.type
_entity.pdbx_description
1 polymer ?
#
loop_
_entity_poly.entity_id
_entity_poly.type
_entity_poly.pdbx_seq_one_letter_code
_entity_poly.pdbx_strand_id
1 'polypeptide(L)'
;MANQVFPELKVHINDFTKPTEQFLTKILIHYLRAFGFRVEPLFNIEAGASDTSREKRLFLIKLCRQIESILHISFPQRTFTYVDLITPSAKKIGSVLHALFNYLCFYKMFKKAVFASIEEPIKQHEGLLTAVAAKRRELDQRIKDSAQEKDDIAICQAAIIQLQAELDQAHVELRRQEKAVQQQNAVVSNNEEELSKLTHEVRQVEKLVVKDTEVQRIQEEIEKTTVCLENYKAGSLKQSQILKDRKEEMENIQKMHSEILAASELLPLALIADYKDSLKAMERLEKQYAAMEAENKQLQIKNDAEKQQLDQLDEELKLRRLQSDQDAKAVLGGLEKLKIDLQRKTAAADSLEKQYQELQEKIDEQQRLAQLMDQTLTELFGEN
;
A
#
# COMPACT_ATOMS: atom_id res chain seq x y z
N MET A 1 32.17 5.22 29.37
CA MET A 1 31.22 6.04 28.58
C MET A 1 31.41 5.92 27.06
N ALA A 2 32.62 5.70 26.51
CA ALA A 2 32.83 5.57 25.05
C ALA A 2 32.04 4.43 24.37
N ASN A 3 31.91 3.27 25.01
CA ASN A 3 31.25 2.08 24.44
C ASN A 3 29.71 2.18 24.31
N GLN A 4 29.07 3.24 24.85
CA GLN A 4 27.63 3.45 24.69
C GLN A 4 27.27 4.24 23.42
N VAL A 5 28.23 4.98 22.85
CA VAL A 5 27.99 5.87 21.70
C VAL A 5 28.30 5.15 20.39
N PHE A 6 29.30 4.27 20.41
CA PHE A 6 29.73 3.45 19.28
C PHE A 6 29.97 2.00 19.74
N PRO A 7 28.93 1.15 19.80
CA PRO A 7 29.06 -0.23 20.30
C PRO A 7 29.96 -1.12 19.44
N GLU A 8 30.18 -0.75 18.18
CA GLU A 8 31.04 -1.46 17.22
C GLU A 8 32.54 -1.18 17.41
N LEU A 9 32.90 -0.14 18.17
CA LEU A 9 34.29 0.25 18.44
C LEU A 9 34.75 -0.32 19.78
N LYS A 10 35.77 -1.19 19.76
CA LYS A 10 36.49 -1.60 20.97
C LYS A 10 37.44 -0.47 21.37
N VAL A 11 37.00 0.41 22.25
CA VAL A 11 37.80 1.54 22.74
C VAL A 11 38.38 1.22 24.11
N HIS A 12 39.71 1.30 24.24
CA HIS A 12 40.43 1.15 25.51
C HIS A 12 40.82 2.52 26.08
N ILE A 13 40.98 2.61 27.40
CA ILE A 13 41.40 3.84 28.09
C ILE A 13 42.76 4.32 27.58
N ASN A 14 43.66 3.37 27.27
CA ASN A 14 44.99 3.65 26.75
C ASN A 14 44.96 4.41 25.41
N ASP A 15 43.93 4.20 24.59
CA ASP A 15 43.78 4.85 23.29
C ASP A 15 43.55 6.37 23.41
N PHE A 16 43.03 6.83 24.54
CA PHE A 16 42.89 8.27 24.81
C PHE A 16 44.14 8.88 25.44
N THR A 17 44.92 8.08 26.18
CA THR A 17 46.17 8.55 26.80
C THR A 17 47.33 8.64 25.82
N LYS A 18 47.36 7.75 24.81
CA LYS A 18 48.33 7.71 23.73
C LYS A 18 47.61 7.39 22.41
N PRO A 19 46.88 8.37 21.83
CA PRO A 19 46.15 8.15 20.60
C PRO A 19 47.09 7.74 19.47
N THR A 20 46.63 6.86 18.60
CA THR A 20 47.32 6.45 17.37
C THR A 20 46.54 6.95 16.16
N GLU A 21 47.23 7.15 15.01
CA GLU A 21 46.59 7.51 13.73
C GLU A 21 45.46 6.53 13.40
N GLN A 22 45.71 5.23 13.60
CA GLN A 22 44.77 4.16 13.30
C GLN A 22 43.50 4.26 14.16
N PHE A 23 43.67 4.43 15.47
CA PHE A 23 42.57 4.62 16.40
C PHE A 23 41.74 5.85 16.03
N LEU A 24 42.41 6.98 15.81
CA LEU A 24 41.75 8.24 15.49
C LEU A 24 41.03 8.18 14.15
N THR A 25 41.63 7.55 13.13
CA THR A 25 41.01 7.33 11.81
C THR A 25 39.74 6.51 11.94
N LYS A 26 39.77 5.39 12.69
CA LYS A 26 38.57 4.58 12.96
C LYS A 26 37.47 5.43 13.60
N ILE A 27 37.79 6.12 14.70
CA ILE A 27 36.81 6.94 15.43
C ILE A 27 36.21 8.04 14.55
N LEU A 28 37.02 8.78 13.79
CA LEU A 28 36.53 9.87 12.95
C LEU A 28 35.62 9.37 11.83
N ILE A 29 35.91 8.21 11.24
CA ILE A 29 35.02 7.56 10.26
C ILE A 29 33.67 7.24 10.91
N HIS A 30 33.66 6.72 12.14
CA HIS A 30 32.42 6.42 12.85
C HIS A 30 31.60 7.69 13.16
N TYR A 31 32.25 8.79 13.52
CA TYR A 31 31.57 10.08 13.65
C TYR A 31 30.93 10.52 12.33
N LEU A 32 31.67 10.48 11.21
CA LEU A 32 31.12 10.85 9.91
C LEU A 32 29.94 9.98 9.48
N ARG A 33 30.02 8.67 9.69
CA ARG A 33 28.90 7.76 9.45
C ARG A 33 27.69 8.10 10.31
N ALA A 34 27.91 8.43 11.59
CA ALA A 34 26.85 8.84 12.50
C ALA A 34 26.21 10.19 12.10
N PHE A 35 26.95 11.06 11.42
CA PHE A 35 26.44 12.29 10.79
C PHE A 35 25.76 12.05 9.42
N GLY A 36 25.72 10.80 8.93
CA GLY A 36 25.05 10.43 7.68
C GLY A 36 25.95 10.42 6.43
N PHE A 37 27.26 10.60 6.57
CA PHE A 37 28.18 10.49 5.43
C PHE A 37 28.51 9.03 5.12
N ARG A 38 28.49 8.66 3.84
CA ARG A 38 29.00 7.37 3.35
C ARG A 38 30.52 7.45 3.22
N VAL A 39 31.22 6.93 4.22
CA VAL A 39 32.69 6.90 4.25
C VAL A 39 33.17 5.46 4.23
N GLU A 40 33.77 5.08 3.10
CA GLU A 40 34.41 3.78 2.91
C GLU A 40 35.91 3.98 2.68
N PRO A 41 36.76 3.46 3.57
CA PRO A 41 38.21 3.50 3.40
C PRO A 41 38.61 2.51 2.29
N LEU A 42 39.37 2.99 1.31
CA LEU A 42 39.88 2.16 0.20
C LEU A 42 41.14 1.35 0.57
N PHE A 43 41.55 1.39 1.84
CA PHE A 43 42.73 0.70 2.36
C PHE A 43 42.38 -0.04 3.64
N ASN A 44 43.17 -1.07 3.97
CA ASN A 44 42.99 -1.80 5.21
C ASN A 44 43.45 -0.93 6.40
N ILE A 45 42.48 -0.39 7.15
CA ILE A 45 42.76 0.40 8.36
C ILE A 45 43.50 -0.44 9.42
N GLU A 46 43.44 -1.77 9.34
CA GLU A 46 44.07 -2.68 10.32
C GLU A 46 45.56 -2.89 10.09
N ALA A 47 46.09 -2.54 8.91
CA ALA A 47 47.47 -2.80 8.50
C ALA A 47 48.54 -1.92 9.20
N GLY A 48 48.16 -1.06 10.14
CA GLY A 48 49.12 -0.25 10.91
C GLY A 48 49.95 0.73 10.07
N ALA A 49 51.08 1.17 10.62
CA ALA A 49 51.95 2.23 10.08
C ALA A 49 52.72 1.89 8.79
N SER A 50 52.57 0.69 8.23
CA SER A 50 53.35 0.23 7.07
C SER A 50 52.76 0.60 5.70
N ASP A 51 51.49 1.05 5.65
CA ASP A 51 50.89 1.55 4.42
C ASP A 51 51.15 3.06 4.28
N THR A 52 52.05 3.43 3.37
CA THR A 52 52.37 4.82 2.99
C THR A 52 51.84 5.20 1.61
N SER A 53 50.83 4.46 1.12
CA SER A 53 50.24 4.69 -0.20
C SER A 53 49.75 6.14 -0.38
N ARG A 54 49.78 6.60 -1.63
CA ARG A 54 49.20 7.90 -2.01
C ARG A 54 47.71 7.96 -1.68
N GLU A 55 47.01 6.85 -1.86
CA GLU A 55 45.57 6.70 -1.63
C GLU A 55 45.20 6.88 -0.16
N LYS A 56 45.94 6.23 0.75
CA LYS A 56 45.78 6.43 2.20
C LYS A 56 45.98 7.90 2.59
N ARG A 57 47.06 8.54 2.10
CA ARG A 57 47.32 9.98 2.38
C ARG A 57 46.19 10.88 1.89
N LEU A 58 45.70 10.67 0.66
CA LEU A 58 44.58 11.45 0.11
C LEU A 58 43.29 11.25 0.90
N PHE A 59 43.02 10.02 1.34
CA PHE A 59 41.86 9.73 2.19
C PHE A 59 41.96 10.44 3.54
N LEU A 60 43.09 10.34 4.23
CA LEU A 60 43.30 10.98 5.53
C LEU A 60 43.22 12.51 5.44
N ILE A 61 43.71 13.12 4.36
CA ILE A 61 43.53 14.56 4.11
C ILE A 61 42.06 14.92 3.95
N LYS A 62 41.30 14.13 3.18
CA LYS A 62 39.85 14.36 2.99
C LYS A 62 39.08 14.18 4.30
N LEU A 63 39.39 13.13 5.06
CA LEU A 63 38.83 12.86 6.37
C LEU A 63 39.07 14.04 7.32
N CYS A 64 40.31 14.54 7.38
CA CYS A 64 40.68 15.68 8.20
C CYS A 64 39.89 16.94 7.84
N ARG A 65 39.80 17.28 6.54
CA ARG A 65 39.05 18.46 6.07
C ARG A 65 37.55 18.36 6.38
N GLN A 66 36.97 17.18 6.27
CA GLN A 66 35.56 16.96 6.60
C GLN A 66 35.31 17.15 8.10
N ILE A 67 36.18 16.60 8.94
CA ILE A 67 36.10 16.78 10.39
C ILE A 67 36.30 18.24 10.79
N GLU A 68 37.28 18.92 10.20
CA GLU A 68 37.52 20.35 10.42
C GLU A 68 36.31 21.20 10.04
N SER A 69 35.71 20.93 8.87
CA SER A 69 34.49 21.61 8.45
C SER A 69 33.34 21.42 9.44
N ILE A 70 33.19 20.23 10.03
CA ILE A 70 32.17 19.95 11.05
C ILE A 70 32.49 20.68 12.36
N LEU A 71 33.75 20.68 12.78
CA LEU A 71 34.19 21.40 13.98
C LEU A 71 33.91 22.90 13.86
N HIS A 72 34.17 23.50 12.69
CA HIS A 72 33.93 24.92 12.46
C HIS A 72 32.46 25.32 12.51
N ILE A 73 31.51 24.40 12.34
CA ILE A 73 30.08 24.70 12.52
C ILE A 73 29.78 25.15 13.96
N SER A 74 30.40 24.49 14.94
CA SER A 74 30.16 24.79 16.37
C SER A 74 31.28 25.60 17.01
N PHE A 75 32.50 25.52 16.48
CA PHE A 75 33.70 26.14 17.03
C PHE A 75 34.61 26.67 15.92
N PRO A 76 34.30 27.85 15.33
CA PRO A 76 35.06 28.42 14.20
C PRO A 76 36.55 28.68 14.49
N GLN A 77 36.91 28.80 15.77
CA GLN A 77 38.29 29.08 16.21
C GLN A 77 39.13 27.82 16.41
N ARG A 78 38.56 26.61 16.24
CA ARG A 78 39.26 25.34 16.46
C ARG A 78 39.76 24.76 15.16
N THR A 79 41.07 24.63 15.02
CA THR A 79 41.71 24.01 13.86
C THR A 79 42.04 22.54 14.10
N PHE A 80 41.73 21.69 13.13
CA PHE A 80 42.11 20.29 13.10
C PHE A 80 42.77 19.98 11.77
N THR A 81 44.07 19.73 11.81
CA THR A 81 44.93 19.63 10.62
C THR A 81 45.41 18.20 10.40
N TYR A 82 45.92 17.93 9.20
CA TYR A 82 46.46 16.61 8.86
C TYR A 82 47.55 16.13 9.84
N VAL A 83 48.36 17.06 10.35
CA VAL A 83 49.41 16.77 11.35
C VAL A 83 48.80 16.23 12.65
N ASP A 84 47.65 16.76 13.07
CA ASP A 84 46.95 16.31 14.28
C ASP A 84 46.40 14.89 14.14
N LEU A 85 46.18 14.43 12.90
CA LEU A 85 45.70 13.08 12.61
C LEU A 85 46.85 12.05 12.58
N ILE A 86 47.98 12.38 11.96
CA ILE A 86 49.14 11.48 11.84
C ILE A 86 50.02 11.47 13.11
N THR A 87 50.07 12.59 13.83
CA THR A 87 50.83 12.74 15.08
C THR A 87 49.91 13.26 16.18
N PRO A 88 48.99 12.40 16.67
CA PRO A 88 47.94 12.83 17.56
C PRO A 88 48.46 13.16 18.98
N SER A 89 48.10 14.35 19.47
CA SER A 89 48.35 14.76 20.86
C SER A 89 47.13 14.47 21.73
N ALA A 90 47.31 13.74 22.83
CA ALA A 90 46.22 13.33 23.73
C ALA A 90 45.31 14.51 24.16
N LYS A 91 45.90 15.65 24.51
CA LYS A 91 45.15 16.85 24.92
C LYS A 91 44.31 17.44 23.80
N LYS A 92 44.88 17.54 22.59
CA LYS A 92 44.19 18.12 21.43
C LYS A 92 43.11 17.17 20.91
N ILE A 93 43.41 15.87 20.82
CA ILE A 93 42.46 14.85 20.39
C ILE A 93 41.28 14.73 21.37
N GLY A 94 41.53 14.72 22.68
CA GLY A 94 40.45 14.72 23.67
C GLY A 94 39.50 15.92 23.50
N SER A 95 40.06 17.11 23.27
CA SER A 95 39.26 18.32 23.02
C SER A 95 38.45 18.25 21.73
N VAL A 96 39.03 17.72 20.64
CA VAL A 96 38.37 17.53 19.34
C VAL A 96 37.25 16.50 19.43
N LEU A 97 37.50 15.34 20.02
CA LEU A 97 36.50 14.29 20.17
C LEU A 97 35.34 14.74 21.07
N HIS A 98 35.62 15.54 22.11
CA HIS A 98 34.58 16.12 22.94
C HIS A 98 33.69 17.11 22.15
N ALA A 99 34.28 17.96 21.31
CA ALA A 99 33.52 18.85 20.44
C ALA A 99 32.67 18.08 19.42
N LEU A 100 33.22 17.04 18.80
CA LEU A 100 32.47 16.17 17.88
C LEU A 100 31.35 15.41 18.58
N PHE A 101 31.57 14.97 19.82
CA PHE A 101 30.54 14.34 20.63
C PHE A 101 29.38 15.29 20.92
N ASN A 102 29.67 16.50 21.36
CA ASN A 102 28.64 17.51 21.65
C ASN A 102 27.83 17.84 20.39
N TYR A 103 28.51 18.00 19.25
CA TYR A 103 27.83 18.20 17.96
C TYR A 103 27.01 16.98 17.54
N LEU A 104 27.48 15.76 17.79
CA LEU A 104 26.70 14.53 17.53
C LEU A 104 25.45 14.43 18.38
N CYS A 105 25.51 14.80 19.66
CA CYS A 105 24.33 14.87 20.51
C CYS A 105 23.31 15.89 19.97
N PHE A 106 23.76 17.09 19.62
CA PHE A 106 22.91 18.10 18.99
C PHE A 106 22.32 17.61 17.67
N TYR A 107 23.14 17.06 16.78
CA TYR A 107 22.71 16.53 15.50
C TYR A 107 21.66 15.42 15.66
N LYS A 108 21.84 14.49 16.61
CA LYS A 108 20.85 13.44 16.88
C LYS A 108 19.53 13.98 17.44
N MET A 109 19.58 14.97 18.33
CA MET A 109 18.38 15.63 18.85
C MET A 109 17.64 16.40 17.77
N PHE A 110 18.37 17.20 16.98
CA PHE A 110 17.81 17.95 15.85
C PHE A 110 17.26 17.01 14.79
N LYS A 111 18.00 15.96 14.42
CA LYS A 111 17.54 14.90 13.52
C LYS A 111 16.26 14.28 14.07
N LYS A 112 16.18 13.90 15.34
CA LYS A 112 14.94 13.37 15.92
C LYS A 112 13.78 14.36 15.83
N ALA A 113 14.00 15.65 16.10
CA ALA A 113 12.97 16.67 16.04
C ALA A 113 12.48 16.95 14.60
N VAL A 114 13.39 17.05 13.63
CA VAL A 114 13.06 17.27 12.21
C VAL A 114 12.46 16.01 11.59
N PHE A 115 12.96 14.83 11.94
CA PHE A 115 12.46 13.57 11.38
C PHE A 115 11.15 13.11 12.04
N ALA A 116 10.77 13.63 13.22
CA ALA A 116 9.51 13.28 13.87
C ALA A 116 8.28 13.60 12.99
N SER A 117 8.32 14.66 12.19
CA SER A 117 7.22 15.03 11.28
C SER A 117 7.16 14.17 10.01
N ILE A 118 8.24 13.46 9.66
CA ILE A 118 8.31 12.58 8.48
C ILE A 118 8.34 11.10 8.83
N GLU A 119 8.45 10.74 10.11
CA GLU A 119 8.40 9.35 10.58
C GLU A 119 7.07 8.69 10.25
N GLU A 120 5.95 9.42 10.40
CA GLU A 120 4.62 8.91 10.11
C GLU A 120 4.40 8.66 8.60
N PRO A 121 4.73 9.61 7.68
CA PRO A 121 4.76 9.33 6.24
C PRO A 121 5.65 8.15 5.83
N ILE A 122 6.81 7.97 6.48
CA ILE A 122 7.70 6.83 6.20
C ILE A 122 7.03 5.51 6.59
N LYS A 123 6.43 5.44 7.79
CA LYS A 123 5.68 4.25 8.23
C LYS A 123 4.50 3.95 7.30
N GLN A 124 3.77 4.96 6.86
CA GLN A 124 2.67 4.81 5.91
C GLN A 124 3.19 4.28 4.56
N HIS A 125 4.29 4.80 4.04
CA HIS A 125 4.89 4.33 2.81
C HIS A 125 5.39 2.87 2.92
N GLU A 126 6.03 2.50 4.03
CA GLU A 126 6.44 1.11 4.30
C GLU A 126 5.25 0.17 4.44
N GLY A 127 4.17 0.63 5.09
CA GLY A 127 2.89 -0.10 5.18
C GLY A 127 2.26 -0.33 3.80
N LEU A 128 2.21 0.71 2.95
CA LEU A 128 1.71 0.61 1.59
C LEU A 128 2.55 -0.34 0.74
N LEU A 129 3.88 -0.28 0.82
CA LEU A 129 4.76 -1.23 0.13
C LEU A 129 4.47 -2.67 0.52
N THR A 130 4.27 -2.92 1.81
CA THR A 130 3.96 -4.26 2.34
C THR A 130 2.59 -4.73 1.84
N ALA A 131 1.58 -3.85 1.84
CA ALA A 131 0.25 -4.17 1.32
C ALA A 131 0.27 -4.46 -0.19
N VAL A 132 1.01 -3.68 -0.99
CA VAL A 132 1.20 -3.92 -2.43
C VAL A 132 1.88 -5.27 -2.66
N ALA A 133 2.92 -5.61 -1.89
CA ALA A 133 3.59 -6.90 -2.00
C ALA A 133 2.64 -8.06 -1.65
N ALA A 134 1.79 -7.92 -0.64
CA ALA A 134 0.79 -8.92 -0.28
C ALA A 134 -0.25 -9.11 -1.39
N LYS A 135 -0.76 -8.01 -1.96
CA LYS A 135 -1.74 -8.05 -3.06
C LYS A 135 -1.18 -8.67 -4.35
N ARG A 136 0.11 -8.44 -4.64
CA ARG A 136 0.79 -9.10 -5.77
C ARG A 136 0.83 -10.62 -5.58
N ARG A 137 1.18 -11.10 -4.39
CA ARG A 137 1.17 -12.55 -4.09
C ARG A 137 -0.22 -13.17 -4.21
N GLU A 138 -1.25 -12.46 -3.75
CA GLU A 138 -2.65 -12.91 -3.89
C GLU A 138 -3.05 -13.04 -5.36
N LEU A 139 -2.68 -12.06 -6.20
CA LEU A 139 -2.93 -12.10 -7.63
C LEU A 139 -2.21 -13.27 -8.32
N ASP A 140 -0.93 -13.47 -8.00
CA ASP A 140 -0.13 -14.57 -8.55
C ASP A 140 -0.74 -15.94 -8.19
N GLN A 141 -1.31 -16.07 -6.99
CA GLN A 141 -2.00 -17.29 -6.57
C GLN A 141 -3.30 -17.48 -7.36
N ARG A 142 -4.13 -16.45 -7.49
CA ARG A 142 -5.39 -16.52 -8.27
C ARG A 142 -5.15 -16.88 -9.74
N ILE A 143 -4.04 -16.44 -10.33
CA ILE A 143 -3.67 -16.81 -11.71
C ILE A 143 -3.40 -18.31 -11.81
N LYS A 144 -2.70 -18.90 -10.82
CA LYS A 144 -2.45 -20.34 -10.79
C LYS A 144 -3.74 -21.13 -10.57
N ASP A 145 -4.58 -20.69 -9.63
CA ASP A 145 -5.85 -21.35 -9.33
C ASP A 145 -6.77 -21.32 -10.56
N SER A 146 -6.87 -20.19 -11.25
CA SER A 146 -7.65 -20.07 -12.49
C SER A 146 -7.11 -20.92 -13.65
N ALA A 147 -5.79 -21.11 -13.72
CA ALA A 147 -5.20 -22.02 -14.71
C ALA A 147 -5.59 -23.48 -14.42
N GLN A 148 -5.52 -23.89 -13.15
CA GLN A 148 -5.95 -25.22 -12.72
C GLN A 148 -7.44 -25.46 -12.98
N GLU A 149 -8.30 -24.50 -12.66
CA GLU A 149 -9.74 -24.59 -12.92
C GLU A 149 -10.04 -24.78 -14.41
N LYS A 150 -9.29 -24.13 -15.31
CA LYS A 150 -9.47 -24.33 -16.76
C LYS A 150 -9.11 -25.75 -17.19
N ASP A 151 -8.05 -26.31 -16.63
CA ASP A 151 -7.65 -27.69 -16.92
C ASP A 151 -8.71 -28.68 -16.40
N ASP A 152 -9.21 -28.45 -15.19
CA ASP A 152 -10.27 -29.26 -14.58
C ASP A 152 -11.58 -29.20 -15.38
N ILE A 153 -11.97 -28.02 -15.87
CA ILE A 153 -13.12 -27.84 -16.78
C ILE A 153 -12.90 -28.64 -18.07
N ALA A 154 -11.71 -28.59 -18.66
CA ALA A 154 -11.42 -29.33 -19.88
C ALA A 154 -11.53 -30.86 -19.66
N ILE A 155 -11.06 -31.36 -18.52
CA ILE A 155 -11.18 -32.76 -18.12
C ILE A 155 -12.67 -33.15 -17.96
N CYS A 156 -13.44 -32.33 -17.25
CA CYS A 156 -14.87 -32.59 -17.04
C CYS A 156 -15.64 -32.58 -18.37
N GLN A 157 -15.33 -31.66 -19.27
CA GLN A 157 -15.95 -31.60 -20.60
C GLN A 157 -15.65 -32.86 -21.42
N ALA A 158 -14.40 -33.34 -21.40
CA ALA A 158 -14.03 -34.59 -22.07
C ALA A 158 -14.81 -35.79 -21.49
N ALA A 159 -14.96 -35.86 -20.17
CA ALA A 159 -15.73 -36.92 -19.50
C ALA A 159 -17.22 -36.87 -19.86
N ILE A 160 -17.83 -35.68 -19.94
CA ILE A 160 -19.23 -35.51 -20.36
C ILE A 160 -19.43 -36.04 -21.77
N ILE A 161 -18.55 -35.70 -22.71
CA ILE A 161 -18.63 -36.16 -24.10
C ILE A 161 -18.55 -37.70 -24.16
N GLN A 162 -17.66 -38.30 -23.37
CA GLN A 162 -17.53 -39.75 -23.32
C GLN A 162 -18.81 -40.42 -22.76
N LEU A 163 -19.34 -39.92 -21.63
CA LEU A 163 -20.56 -40.45 -21.03
C LEU A 163 -21.78 -40.30 -21.95
N GLN A 164 -21.86 -39.22 -22.74
CA GLN A 164 -22.90 -39.07 -23.75
C GLN A 164 -22.80 -40.15 -24.83
N ALA A 165 -21.60 -40.45 -25.32
CA ALA A 165 -21.39 -41.52 -26.30
C ALA A 165 -21.76 -42.91 -25.73
N GLU A 166 -21.41 -43.18 -24.47
CA GLU A 166 -21.76 -44.42 -23.78
C GLU A 166 -23.28 -44.54 -23.58
N LEU A 167 -23.96 -43.44 -23.22
CA LEU A 167 -25.41 -43.39 -23.07
C LEU A 167 -26.13 -43.67 -24.39
N ASP A 168 -25.66 -43.10 -25.49
CA ASP A 168 -26.22 -43.34 -26.82
C ASP A 168 -26.08 -44.82 -27.22
N GLN A 169 -24.93 -45.44 -26.95
CA GLN A 169 -24.74 -46.88 -27.19
C GLN A 169 -25.69 -47.73 -26.34
N ALA A 170 -25.82 -47.43 -25.05
CA ALA A 170 -26.72 -48.12 -24.15
C ALA A 170 -28.20 -48.03 -24.62
N HIS A 171 -28.62 -46.87 -25.13
CA HIS A 171 -29.97 -46.72 -25.71
C HIS A 171 -30.18 -47.57 -26.96
N VAL A 172 -29.17 -47.70 -27.81
CA VAL A 172 -29.25 -48.57 -29.00
C VAL A 172 -29.39 -50.03 -28.58
N GLU A 173 -28.63 -50.48 -27.59
CA GLU A 173 -28.74 -51.85 -27.04
C GLU A 173 -30.09 -52.10 -26.38
N LEU A 174 -30.60 -51.15 -25.60
CA LEU A 174 -31.92 -51.25 -24.97
C LEU A 174 -33.02 -51.45 -26.01
N ARG A 175 -33.06 -50.61 -27.06
CA ARG A 175 -34.04 -50.75 -28.15
C ARG A 175 -33.95 -52.10 -28.86
N ARG A 176 -32.74 -52.65 -28.96
CA ARG A 176 -32.53 -53.99 -29.53
C ARG A 176 -33.13 -55.07 -28.63
N GLN A 177 -32.93 -54.98 -27.32
CA GLN A 177 -33.52 -55.90 -26.35
C GLN A 177 -35.04 -55.79 -26.31
N GLU A 178 -35.61 -54.58 -26.32
CA GLU A 178 -37.06 -54.37 -26.37
C GLU A 178 -37.70 -55.05 -27.58
N LYS A 179 -37.09 -54.93 -28.76
CA LYS A 179 -37.57 -55.63 -29.96
C LYS A 179 -37.55 -57.15 -29.80
N ALA A 180 -36.51 -57.69 -29.17
CA ALA A 180 -36.41 -59.12 -28.90
C ALA A 180 -37.53 -59.59 -27.94
N VAL A 181 -37.79 -58.83 -26.87
CA VAL A 181 -38.87 -59.11 -25.91
C VAL A 181 -40.24 -59.04 -26.58
N GLN A 182 -40.49 -58.03 -27.43
CA GLN A 182 -41.75 -57.93 -28.18
C GLN A 182 -42.00 -59.14 -29.07
N GLN A 183 -40.97 -59.62 -29.77
CA GLN A 183 -41.07 -60.84 -30.58
C GLN A 183 -41.39 -62.07 -29.71
N GLN A 184 -40.74 -62.18 -28.55
CA GLN A 184 -40.96 -63.29 -27.63
C GLN A 184 -42.36 -63.29 -27.04
N ASN A 185 -42.89 -62.12 -26.66
CA ASN A 185 -44.26 -61.96 -26.18
C ASN A 185 -45.30 -62.32 -27.24
N ALA A 186 -45.06 -62.00 -28.51
CA ALA A 186 -45.95 -62.41 -29.60
C ALA A 186 -46.02 -63.94 -29.74
N VAL A 187 -44.90 -64.63 -29.54
CA VAL A 187 -44.86 -66.11 -29.51
C VAL A 187 -45.65 -66.66 -28.31
N VAL A 188 -45.49 -66.07 -27.12
CA VAL A 188 -46.26 -66.49 -25.93
C VAL A 188 -47.77 -66.30 -26.16
N SER A 189 -48.19 -65.17 -26.72
CA SER A 189 -49.59 -64.90 -27.02
C SER A 189 -50.20 -65.93 -27.97
N ASN A 190 -49.47 -66.36 -29.01
CA ASN A 190 -49.94 -67.41 -29.91
C ASN A 190 -50.11 -68.75 -29.18
N ASN A 191 -49.17 -69.10 -28.30
CA ASN A 191 -49.26 -70.33 -27.52
C ASN A 191 -50.43 -70.29 -26.52
N GLU A 192 -50.74 -69.14 -25.93
CA GLU A 192 -51.92 -68.95 -25.07
C GLU A 192 -53.23 -69.14 -25.84
N GLU A 193 -53.31 -68.67 -27.09
CA GLU A 193 -54.47 -68.92 -27.94
C GLU A 193 -54.65 -70.41 -28.27
N GLU A 194 -53.56 -71.12 -28.56
CA GLU A 194 -53.60 -72.57 -28.78
C GLU A 194 -54.06 -73.32 -27.52
N LEU A 195 -53.53 -72.96 -26.35
CA LEU A 195 -53.95 -73.52 -25.07
C LEU A 195 -55.46 -73.31 -24.81
N SER A 196 -55.97 -72.12 -25.12
CA SER A 196 -57.39 -71.77 -24.98
C SER A 196 -58.28 -72.64 -25.87
N LYS A 197 -57.87 -72.88 -27.12
CA LYS A 197 -58.57 -73.77 -28.07
C LYS A 197 -58.64 -75.20 -27.56
N LEU A 198 -57.50 -75.75 -27.12
CA LEU A 198 -57.43 -77.08 -26.51
C LEU A 198 -58.31 -77.19 -25.26
N THR A 199 -58.32 -76.17 -24.41
CA THR A 199 -59.17 -76.11 -23.22
C THR A 199 -60.67 -76.11 -23.59
N HIS A 200 -61.03 -75.44 -24.69
CA HIS A 200 -62.39 -75.44 -25.21
C HIS A 200 -62.82 -76.82 -25.75
N GLU A 201 -61.92 -77.52 -26.45
CA GLU A 201 -62.15 -78.88 -26.94
C GLU A 201 -62.38 -79.86 -25.78
N VAL A 202 -61.57 -79.77 -24.71
CA VAL A 202 -61.77 -80.55 -23.47
C VAL A 202 -63.15 -80.31 -22.87
N ARG A 203 -63.59 -79.04 -22.77
CA ARG A 203 -64.92 -78.68 -22.26
C ARG A 203 -66.07 -79.15 -23.16
N GLN A 204 -65.87 -79.29 -24.47
CA GLN A 204 -66.89 -79.87 -25.35
C GLN A 204 -67.07 -81.36 -25.09
N VAL A 205 -65.98 -82.09 -24.84
CA VAL A 205 -66.02 -83.51 -24.48
C VAL A 205 -66.77 -83.71 -23.15
N GLU A 206 -66.58 -82.81 -22.19
CA GLU A 206 -67.31 -82.81 -20.91
C GLU A 206 -68.83 -82.55 -21.05
N LYS A 207 -69.27 -81.92 -22.15
CA LYS A 207 -70.70 -81.62 -22.41
C LYS A 207 -71.49 -82.77 -23.04
N LEU A 208 -70.85 -83.85 -23.49
CA LEU A 208 -71.50 -85.03 -24.07
C LEU A 208 -72.10 -86.00 -23.04
N VAL A 209 -72.02 -85.67 -21.75
CA VAL A 209 -72.59 -86.45 -20.64
C VAL A 209 -73.94 -85.87 -20.24
N VAL A 210 -74.99 -86.69 -20.28
CA VAL A 210 -76.40 -86.30 -20.03
C VAL A 210 -76.58 -85.84 -18.58
N LYS A 211 -77.30 -84.73 -18.39
CA LYS A 211 -77.45 -84.02 -17.12
C LYS A 211 -78.85 -84.19 -16.52
N ASP A 212 -78.88 -84.69 -15.28
CA ASP A 212 -80.03 -84.90 -14.39
C ASP A 212 -80.65 -83.60 -13.86
N THR A 213 -81.84 -83.67 -13.27
CA THR A 213 -82.56 -82.53 -12.64
C THR A 213 -81.81 -81.86 -11.47
N GLU A 214 -80.84 -82.54 -10.84
CA GLU A 214 -79.87 -81.90 -9.93
C GLU A 214 -78.95 -80.91 -10.65
N VAL A 215 -78.70 -81.11 -11.94
CA VAL A 215 -77.79 -80.27 -12.72
C VAL A 215 -78.39 -78.92 -13.07
N GLN A 216 -79.71 -78.83 -13.23
CA GLN A 216 -80.40 -77.54 -13.33
C GLN A 216 -80.29 -76.74 -12.02
N ARG A 217 -80.43 -77.42 -10.87
CA ARG A 217 -80.28 -76.77 -9.55
C ARG A 217 -78.85 -76.33 -9.28
N ILE A 218 -77.88 -77.17 -9.66
CA ILE A 218 -76.46 -76.84 -9.62
C ILE A 218 -76.14 -75.72 -10.63
N GLN A 219 -76.84 -75.62 -11.78
CA GLN A 219 -76.67 -74.51 -12.73
C GLN A 219 -77.16 -73.18 -12.17
N GLU A 220 -78.27 -73.15 -11.44
CA GLU A 220 -78.73 -71.93 -10.74
C GLU A 220 -77.79 -71.53 -9.59
N GLU A 221 -77.25 -72.50 -8.83
CA GLU A 221 -76.19 -72.25 -7.85
C GLU A 221 -74.88 -71.80 -8.50
N ILE A 222 -74.52 -72.37 -9.66
CA ILE A 222 -73.38 -71.94 -10.47
C ILE A 222 -73.61 -70.52 -10.95
N GLU A 223 -74.78 -70.15 -11.47
CA GLU A 223 -75.07 -68.78 -11.93
C GLU A 223 -74.98 -67.77 -10.77
N LYS A 224 -75.55 -68.07 -9.60
CA LYS A 224 -75.37 -67.24 -8.40
C LYS A 224 -73.90 -67.12 -7.99
N THR A 225 -73.17 -68.23 -8.00
CA THR A 225 -71.75 -68.25 -7.65
C THR A 225 -70.91 -67.52 -8.70
N THR A 226 -71.32 -67.57 -9.97
CA THR A 226 -70.66 -66.89 -11.09
C THR A 226 -70.84 -65.39 -10.97
N VAL A 227 -72.05 -64.90 -10.67
CA VAL A 227 -72.30 -63.48 -10.39
C VAL A 227 -71.51 -63.02 -9.16
N CYS A 228 -71.43 -63.84 -8.11
CA CYS A 228 -70.60 -63.54 -6.94
C CYS A 228 -69.11 -63.47 -7.32
N LEU A 229 -68.62 -64.42 -8.10
CA LEU A 229 -67.24 -64.46 -8.59
C LEU A 229 -66.90 -63.30 -9.52
N GLU A 230 -67.83 -62.87 -10.37
CA GLU A 230 -67.66 -61.68 -11.21
C GLU A 230 -67.57 -60.40 -10.38
N ASN A 231 -68.40 -60.26 -9.35
CA ASN A 231 -68.30 -59.14 -8.41
C ASN A 231 -66.97 -59.16 -7.63
N TYR A 232 -66.52 -60.33 -7.17
CA TYR A 232 -65.21 -60.47 -6.54
C TYR A 232 -64.06 -60.22 -7.51
N LYS A 233 -64.15 -60.65 -8.77
CA LYS A 233 -63.17 -60.36 -9.82
C LYS A 233 -63.09 -58.85 -10.09
N ALA A 234 -64.24 -58.18 -10.23
CA ALA A 234 -64.30 -56.74 -10.45
C ALA A 234 -63.71 -55.97 -9.26
N GLY A 235 -63.99 -56.41 -8.03
CA GLY A 235 -63.36 -55.89 -6.81
C GLY A 235 -61.85 -56.09 -6.80
N SER A 236 -61.38 -57.31 -7.11
CA SER A 236 -59.96 -57.65 -7.19
C SER A 236 -59.23 -56.86 -8.28
N LEU A 237 -59.87 -56.61 -9.43
CA LEU A 237 -59.30 -55.81 -10.52
C LEU A 237 -59.13 -54.34 -10.12
N LYS A 238 -60.15 -53.76 -9.47
CA LYS A 238 -60.04 -52.40 -8.89
C LYS A 238 -58.91 -52.33 -7.87
N GLN A 239 -58.80 -53.33 -7.00
CA GLN A 239 -57.78 -53.36 -5.96
C GLN A 239 -56.37 -53.54 -6.55
N SER A 240 -56.24 -54.36 -7.60
CA SER A 240 -55.00 -54.49 -8.37
C SER A 240 -54.61 -53.19 -9.08
N GLN A 241 -55.57 -52.44 -9.62
CA GLN A 241 -55.30 -51.15 -10.26
C GLN A 241 -54.81 -50.12 -9.23
N ILE A 242 -55.46 -50.02 -8.07
CA ILE A 242 -55.02 -49.14 -6.97
C ILE A 242 -53.59 -49.46 -6.53
N LEU A 243 -53.24 -50.75 -6.42
CA LEU A 243 -51.89 -51.18 -6.06
C LEU A 243 -50.87 -50.82 -7.15
N LYS A 244 -51.25 -50.89 -8.41
CA LYS A 244 -50.40 -50.49 -9.54
C LYS A 244 -50.14 -48.97 -9.52
N ASP A 245 -51.18 -48.17 -9.34
CA ASP A 245 -51.07 -46.71 -9.24
C ASP A 245 -50.19 -46.31 -8.04
N ARG A 246 -50.40 -46.95 -6.88
CA ARG A 246 -49.56 -46.75 -5.67
C ARG A 246 -48.10 -47.13 -5.90
N LYS A 247 -47.84 -48.17 -6.69
CA LYS A 247 -46.47 -48.60 -7.02
C LYS A 247 -45.78 -47.57 -7.90
N GLU A 248 -46.45 -47.06 -8.94
CA GLU A 248 -45.92 -45.98 -9.78
C GLU A 248 -45.66 -44.70 -8.97
N GLU A 249 -46.54 -44.37 -8.03
CA GLU A 249 -46.37 -43.23 -7.12
C GLU A 249 -45.12 -43.40 -6.23
N MET A 250 -44.91 -44.60 -5.69
CA MET A 250 -43.72 -44.94 -4.91
C MET A 250 -42.43 -44.88 -5.73
N GLU A 251 -42.44 -45.40 -6.96
CA GLU A 251 -41.28 -45.34 -7.87
C GLU A 251 -40.92 -43.88 -8.20
N ASN A 252 -41.91 -43.02 -8.44
CA ASN A 252 -41.70 -41.59 -8.64
C ASN A 252 -41.12 -40.90 -7.40
N ILE A 253 -41.63 -41.21 -6.20
CA ILE A 253 -41.10 -40.65 -4.94
C ILE A 253 -39.65 -41.11 -4.73
N GLN A 254 -39.34 -42.38 -4.98
CA GLN A 254 -37.97 -42.89 -4.88
C GLN A 254 -37.04 -42.17 -5.86
N LYS A 255 -37.48 -41.96 -7.11
CA LYS A 255 -36.70 -41.25 -8.12
C LYS A 255 -36.42 -39.80 -7.70
N MET A 256 -37.44 -39.08 -7.23
CA MET A 256 -37.26 -37.72 -6.68
C MET A 256 -36.31 -37.71 -5.47
N HIS A 257 -36.40 -38.69 -4.58
CA HIS A 257 -35.50 -38.78 -3.44
C HIS A 257 -34.04 -39.02 -3.86
N SER A 258 -33.80 -39.89 -4.84
CA SER A 258 -32.45 -40.08 -5.39
C SER A 258 -31.91 -38.83 -6.08
N GLU A 259 -32.75 -38.09 -6.81
CA GLU A 259 -32.36 -36.82 -7.43
C GLU A 259 -32.02 -35.76 -6.37
N ILE A 260 -32.80 -35.67 -5.28
CA ILE A 260 -32.51 -34.78 -4.14
C ILE A 260 -31.19 -35.17 -3.47
N LEU A 261 -30.93 -36.45 -3.22
CA LEU A 261 -29.66 -36.90 -2.63
C LEU A 261 -28.47 -36.55 -3.53
N ALA A 262 -28.56 -36.82 -4.83
CA ALA A 262 -27.51 -36.47 -5.78
C ALA A 262 -27.26 -34.95 -5.83
N ALA A 263 -28.32 -34.14 -5.81
CA ALA A 263 -28.22 -32.69 -5.73
C ALA A 263 -27.60 -32.21 -4.39
N SER A 264 -27.90 -32.92 -3.29
CA SER A 264 -27.38 -32.62 -1.95
C SER A 264 -25.90 -32.97 -1.80
N GLU A 265 -25.42 -34.00 -2.52
CA GLU A 265 -23.99 -34.35 -2.60
C GLU A 265 -23.21 -33.31 -3.39
N LEU A 266 -23.75 -32.85 -4.52
CA LEU A 266 -23.13 -31.82 -5.36
C LEU A 266 -23.14 -30.43 -4.71
N LEU A 267 -24.23 -30.09 -4.00
CA LEU A 267 -24.40 -28.80 -3.37
C LEU A 267 -24.84 -28.98 -1.90
N PRO A 268 -23.88 -29.21 -0.99
CA PRO A 268 -24.17 -29.39 0.42
C PRO A 268 -24.92 -28.19 0.99
N LEU A 269 -25.93 -28.45 1.84
CA LEU A 269 -26.72 -27.40 2.48
C LEU A 269 -25.86 -26.39 3.27
N ALA A 270 -24.73 -26.84 3.82
CA ALA A 270 -23.76 -25.97 4.48
C ALA A 270 -23.15 -24.95 3.50
N LEU A 271 -22.80 -25.38 2.28
CA LEU A 271 -22.24 -24.51 1.25
C LEU A 271 -23.25 -23.46 0.76
N ILE A 272 -24.53 -23.83 0.70
CA ILE A 272 -25.64 -22.90 0.38
C ILE A 272 -25.79 -21.84 1.49
N ALA A 273 -25.65 -22.24 2.76
CA ALA A 273 -25.69 -21.32 3.89
C ALA A 273 -24.49 -20.35 3.86
N ASP A 274 -23.28 -20.87 3.61
CA ASP A 274 -22.04 -20.08 3.49
C ASP A 274 -22.12 -19.10 2.32
N TYR A 275 -22.69 -19.52 1.19
CA TYR A 275 -22.93 -18.64 0.04
C TYR A 275 -23.90 -17.51 0.39
N LYS A 276 -24.98 -17.81 1.10
CA LYS A 276 -25.96 -16.81 1.54
C LYS A 276 -25.35 -15.78 2.49
N ASP A 277 -24.46 -16.21 3.39
CA ASP A 277 -23.78 -15.30 4.30
C ASP A 277 -22.67 -14.51 3.60
N SER A 278 -22.00 -15.10 2.60
CA SER A 278 -21.06 -14.39 1.71
C SER A 278 -21.77 -13.30 0.91
N LEU A 279 -22.98 -13.56 0.41
CA LEU A 279 -23.83 -12.57 -0.26
C LEU A 279 -24.15 -11.37 0.65
N LYS A 280 -24.55 -11.62 1.91
CA LYS A 280 -24.79 -10.55 2.88
C LYS A 280 -23.50 -9.77 3.21
N ALA A 281 -22.35 -10.44 3.27
CA ALA A 281 -21.07 -9.79 3.51
C ALA A 281 -20.69 -8.87 2.33
N MET A 282 -20.91 -9.33 1.10
CA MET A 282 -20.70 -8.56 -0.12
C MET A 282 -21.61 -7.31 -0.15
N GLU A 283 -22.91 -7.45 0.13
CA GLU A 283 -23.83 -6.30 0.20
C GLU A 283 -23.41 -5.25 1.24
N ARG A 284 -22.83 -5.68 2.38
CA ARG A 284 -22.30 -4.77 3.40
C ARG A 284 -21.07 -4.03 2.91
N LEU A 285 -20.16 -4.73 2.21
CA LEU A 285 -18.96 -4.12 1.63
C LEU A 285 -19.32 -3.12 0.53
N GLU A 286 -20.30 -3.42 -0.32
CA GLU A 286 -20.78 -2.48 -1.35
C GLU A 286 -21.34 -1.20 -0.73
N LYS A 287 -22.10 -1.30 0.36
CA LYS A 287 -22.60 -0.12 1.09
C LYS A 287 -21.46 0.70 1.71
N GLN A 288 -20.45 0.04 2.29
CA GLN A 288 -19.28 0.73 2.84
C GLN A 288 -18.45 1.41 1.74
N TYR A 289 -18.28 0.75 0.60
CA TYR A 289 -17.58 1.29 -0.55
C TYR A 289 -18.29 2.55 -1.08
N ALA A 290 -19.61 2.50 -1.25
CA ALA A 290 -20.40 3.65 -1.69
C ALA A 290 -20.30 4.85 -0.72
N ALA A 291 -20.27 4.59 0.59
CA ALA A 291 -20.08 5.63 1.60
C ALA A 291 -18.68 6.26 1.52
N MET A 292 -17.63 5.44 1.41
CA MET A 292 -16.25 5.94 1.24
C MET A 292 -16.08 6.71 -0.07
N GLU A 293 -16.70 6.28 -1.17
CA GLU A 293 -16.63 6.99 -2.44
C GLU A 293 -17.29 8.39 -2.34
N ALA A 294 -18.41 8.50 -1.62
CA ALA A 294 -19.06 9.78 -1.36
C ALA A 294 -18.20 10.71 -0.49
N GLU A 295 -17.58 10.18 0.56
CA GLU A 295 -16.65 10.94 1.42
C GLU A 295 -15.43 11.43 0.63
N ASN A 296 -14.87 10.57 -0.22
CA ASN A 296 -13.69 10.92 -1.03
C ASN A 296 -14.03 12.02 -2.06
N LYS A 297 -15.22 11.98 -2.67
CA LYS A 297 -15.71 13.07 -3.53
C LYS A 297 -15.85 14.39 -2.77
N GLN A 298 -16.33 14.37 -1.53
CA GLN A 298 -16.41 15.58 -0.70
C GLN A 298 -15.03 16.14 -0.35
N LEU A 299 -14.07 15.27 0.01
CA LEU A 299 -12.69 15.67 0.29
C LEU A 299 -12.03 16.27 -0.96
N GLN A 300 -12.29 15.72 -2.14
CA GLN A 300 -11.74 16.24 -3.38
C GLN A 300 -12.26 17.65 -3.69
N ILE A 301 -13.57 17.88 -3.55
CA ILE A 301 -14.17 19.22 -3.70
C ILE A 301 -13.55 20.21 -2.71
N LYS A 302 -13.35 19.79 -1.45
CA LYS A 302 -12.74 20.65 -0.43
C LYS A 302 -11.28 20.99 -0.76
N ASN A 303 -10.51 20.02 -1.23
CA ASN A 303 -9.10 20.20 -1.58
C ASN A 303 -8.96 21.12 -2.81
N ASP A 304 -9.85 21.00 -3.79
CA ASP A 304 -9.92 21.91 -4.93
C ASP A 304 -10.25 23.34 -4.50
N ALA A 305 -11.15 23.52 -3.53
CA ALA A 305 -11.47 24.83 -2.97
C ALA A 305 -10.29 25.44 -2.19
N GLU A 306 -9.60 24.65 -1.36
CA GLU A 306 -8.40 25.08 -0.61
C GLU A 306 -7.26 25.46 -1.56
N LYS A 307 -7.09 24.72 -2.67
CA LYS A 307 -6.10 25.03 -3.71
C LYS A 307 -6.41 26.37 -4.39
N GLN A 308 -7.66 26.64 -4.73
CA GLN A 308 -8.07 27.94 -5.29
C GLN A 308 -7.81 29.10 -4.32
N GLN A 309 -8.02 28.89 -3.02
CA GLN A 309 -7.70 29.90 -2.00
C GLN A 309 -6.20 30.16 -1.89
N LEU A 310 -5.38 29.10 -1.96
CA LEU A 310 -3.92 29.23 -1.95
C LEU A 310 -3.40 30.01 -3.17
N ASP A 311 -3.95 29.73 -4.35
CA ASP A 311 -3.59 30.45 -5.58
C ASP A 311 -3.93 31.94 -5.47
N GLN A 312 -5.09 32.29 -4.93
CA GLN A 312 -5.49 33.68 -4.67
C GLN A 312 -4.54 34.39 -3.67
N LEU A 313 -4.18 33.72 -2.58
CA LEU A 313 -3.24 34.26 -1.59
C LEU A 313 -1.83 34.46 -2.17
N ASP A 314 -1.37 33.56 -3.04
CA ASP A 314 -0.06 33.69 -3.69
C ASP A 314 -0.04 34.87 -4.68
N GLU A 315 -1.14 35.12 -5.40
CA GLU A 315 -1.28 36.34 -6.22
C GLU A 315 -1.29 37.61 -5.38
N GLU A 316 -2.03 37.64 -4.26
CA GLU A 316 -2.06 38.80 -3.37
C GLU A 316 -0.67 39.09 -2.77
N LEU A 317 0.08 38.04 -2.38
CA LEU A 317 1.45 38.16 -1.89
C LEU A 317 2.41 38.71 -2.95
N LYS A 318 2.27 38.28 -4.21
CA LYS A 318 3.07 38.82 -5.33
C LYS A 318 2.79 40.31 -5.54
N LEU A 319 1.51 40.70 -5.52
CA LEU A 319 1.11 42.11 -5.63
C LEU A 319 1.68 42.96 -4.49
N ARG A 320 1.58 42.48 -3.24
CA ARG A 320 2.14 43.19 -2.08
C ARG A 320 3.66 43.33 -2.15
N ARG A 321 4.38 42.29 -2.60
CA ARG A 321 5.84 42.37 -2.79
C ARG A 321 6.21 43.43 -3.82
N LEU A 322 5.50 43.46 -4.95
CA LEU A 322 5.73 44.46 -5.98
C LEU A 322 5.51 45.89 -5.47
N GLN A 323 4.44 46.12 -4.70
CA GLN A 323 4.19 47.42 -4.06
C GLN A 323 5.31 47.78 -3.07
N SER A 324 5.70 46.85 -2.19
CA SER A 324 6.78 47.08 -1.23
C SER A 324 8.11 47.42 -1.91
N ASP A 325 8.42 46.78 -3.05
CA ASP A 325 9.63 47.06 -3.83
C ASP A 325 9.57 48.45 -4.49
N GLN A 326 8.39 48.87 -4.94
CA GLN A 326 8.17 50.22 -5.49
C GLN A 326 8.33 51.28 -4.40
N ASP A 327 7.75 51.06 -3.23
CA ASP A 327 7.85 51.96 -2.07
C ASP A 327 9.31 52.07 -1.60
N ALA A 328 10.03 50.95 -1.52
CA ALA A 328 11.45 50.94 -1.16
C ALA A 328 12.30 51.75 -2.15
N LYS A 329 12.04 51.61 -3.46
CA LYS A 329 12.70 52.42 -4.50
C LYS A 329 12.38 53.91 -4.38
N ALA A 330 11.13 54.25 -4.08
CA ALA A 330 10.72 55.65 -3.88
C ALA A 330 11.43 56.27 -2.67
N VAL A 331 11.52 55.54 -1.55
CA VAL A 331 12.25 55.97 -0.35
C VAL A 331 13.73 56.14 -0.63
N LEU A 332 14.38 55.17 -1.29
CA LEU A 332 15.80 55.26 -1.66
C LEU A 332 16.07 56.47 -2.57
N GLY A 333 15.22 56.69 -3.58
CA GLY A 333 15.32 57.87 -4.45
C GLY A 333 15.15 59.19 -3.70
N GLY A 334 14.27 59.23 -2.69
CA GLY A 334 14.12 60.37 -1.79
C GLY A 334 15.36 60.62 -0.93
N LEU A 335 15.94 59.56 -0.35
CA LEU A 335 17.17 59.64 0.44
C LEU A 335 18.37 60.11 -0.38
N GLU A 336 18.50 59.66 -1.64
CA GLU A 336 19.57 60.10 -2.55
C GLU A 336 19.50 61.60 -2.82
N LYS A 337 18.29 62.13 -3.09
CA LYS A 337 18.06 63.57 -3.26
C LYS A 337 18.43 64.34 -2.00
N LEU A 338 17.97 63.87 -0.84
CA LEU A 338 18.26 64.51 0.45
C LEU A 338 19.77 64.54 0.72
N LYS A 339 20.48 63.46 0.38
CA LYS A 339 21.95 63.37 0.51
C LYS A 339 22.67 64.39 -0.37
N ILE A 340 22.24 64.57 -1.62
CA ILE A 340 22.80 65.57 -2.54
C ILE A 340 22.57 66.99 -1.98
N ASP A 341 21.35 67.28 -1.51
CA ASP A 341 21.04 68.59 -0.93
C ASP A 341 21.85 68.86 0.34
N LEU A 342 22.05 67.84 1.18
CA LEU A 342 22.85 67.93 2.39
C LEU A 342 24.32 68.20 2.04
N GLN A 343 24.90 67.49 1.06
CA GLN A 343 26.24 67.76 0.56
C GLN A 343 26.41 69.20 0.03
N ARG A 344 25.43 69.72 -0.72
CA ARG A 344 25.42 71.12 -1.19
C ARG A 344 25.39 72.11 -0.03
N LYS A 345 24.55 71.84 0.98
CA LYS A 345 24.44 72.66 2.19
C LYS A 345 25.75 72.63 2.99
N THR A 346 26.40 71.48 3.12
CA THR A 346 27.71 71.35 3.78
C THR A 346 28.77 72.15 3.03
N ALA A 347 28.88 72.00 1.70
CA ALA A 347 29.85 72.77 0.92
C ALA A 347 29.62 74.30 1.01
N ALA A 348 28.35 74.74 1.06
CA ALA A 348 28.02 76.14 1.28
C ALA A 348 28.41 76.62 2.69
N ALA A 349 28.22 75.78 3.71
CA ALA A 349 28.64 76.07 5.08
C ALA A 349 30.18 76.18 5.17
N ASP A 350 30.93 75.25 4.58
CA ASP A 350 32.40 75.30 4.54
C ASP A 350 32.92 76.57 3.85
N SER A 351 32.24 77.01 2.77
CA SER A 351 32.55 78.25 2.07
C SER A 351 32.31 79.47 2.95
N LEU A 352 31.19 79.51 3.68
CA LEU A 352 30.89 80.57 4.64
C LEU A 352 31.88 80.59 5.81
N GLU A 353 32.28 79.43 6.30
CA GLU A 353 33.25 79.31 7.39
C GLU A 353 34.63 79.85 6.98
N LYS A 354 35.07 79.57 5.74
CA LYS A 354 36.29 80.19 5.18
C LYS A 354 36.18 81.70 5.07
N GLN A 355 35.07 82.22 4.54
CA GLN A 355 34.83 83.66 4.46
C GLN A 355 34.84 84.32 5.84
N TYR A 356 34.27 83.63 6.84
CA TYR A 356 34.29 84.10 8.22
C TYR A 356 35.71 84.15 8.78
N GLN A 357 36.53 83.11 8.55
CA GLN A 357 37.93 83.09 8.95
C GLN A 357 38.74 84.23 8.28
N GLU A 358 38.58 84.43 6.97
CA GLU A 358 39.25 85.53 6.24
C GLU A 358 38.83 86.92 6.76
N LEU A 359 37.56 87.10 7.11
CA LEU A 359 37.08 88.34 7.72
C LEU A 359 37.65 88.54 9.12
N GLN A 360 37.73 87.47 9.91
CA GLN A 360 38.31 87.52 11.24
C GLN A 360 39.80 87.89 11.19
N GLU A 361 40.57 87.31 10.27
CA GLU A 361 41.98 87.68 10.05
C GLU A 361 42.13 89.17 9.70
N LYS A 362 41.27 89.69 8.81
CA LYS A 362 41.26 91.13 8.47
C LYS A 362 40.91 92.01 9.65
N ILE A 363 39.97 91.60 10.49
CA ILE A 363 39.61 92.33 11.71
C ILE A 363 40.82 92.36 12.65
N ASP A 364 41.48 91.22 12.87
CA ASP A 364 42.65 91.12 13.73
C ASP A 364 43.83 91.97 13.20
N GLU A 365 44.05 92.00 11.88
CA GLU A 365 45.02 92.89 11.22
C GLU A 365 44.68 94.37 11.42
N GLN A 366 43.42 94.76 11.23
CA GLN A 366 42.97 96.13 11.46
C GLN A 366 43.11 96.53 12.93
N GLN A 367 42.82 95.63 13.86
CA GLN A 367 43.03 95.87 15.29
C GLN A 367 44.51 96.05 15.62
N ARG A 368 45.41 95.25 15.03
CA ARG A 368 46.86 95.44 15.18
C ARG A 368 47.33 96.78 14.60
N LEU A 369 46.85 97.15 13.41
CA LEU A 369 47.15 98.45 12.81
C LEU A 369 46.64 99.61 13.67
N ALA A 370 45.43 99.51 14.21
CA ALA A 370 44.86 100.49 15.12
C ALA A 370 45.68 100.61 16.41
N GLN A 371 46.09 99.49 17.02
CA GLN A 371 47.00 99.49 18.18
C GLN A 371 48.35 100.13 17.87
N LEU A 372 48.93 99.85 16.69
CA LEU A 372 50.21 100.42 16.27
C LEU A 372 50.08 101.93 16.03
N MET A 373 48.99 102.37 15.41
CA MET A 373 48.66 103.79 15.26
C MET A 373 48.46 104.48 16.62
N ASP A 374 47.72 103.88 17.54
CA ASP A 374 47.56 104.40 18.91
C ASP A 374 48.91 104.53 19.61
N GLN A 375 49.78 103.52 19.51
CA GLN A 375 51.15 103.59 20.04
C GLN A 375 51.96 104.74 19.40
N THR A 376 51.87 104.88 18.08
CA THR A 376 52.63 105.91 17.34
C THR A 376 52.11 107.32 17.66
N LEU A 377 50.78 107.48 17.83
CA LEU A 377 50.16 108.72 18.26
C LEU A 377 50.52 109.06 19.71
N THR A 378 50.58 108.05 20.59
CA THR A 378 51.04 108.21 21.98
C THR A 378 52.51 108.63 22.03
N GLU A 379 53.37 108.08 21.15
CA GLU A 379 54.78 108.48 21.02
C GLU A 379 54.96 109.89 20.43
N LEU A 380 54.10 110.31 19.47
CA LEU A 380 54.21 111.61 18.79
C LEU A 380 53.60 112.78 19.56
N PHE A 381 52.54 112.55 20.33
CA PHE A 381 51.80 113.62 21.01
C PHE A 381 51.93 113.58 22.54
N GLY A 382 52.56 112.54 23.10
CA GLY A 382 52.63 112.33 24.55
C GLY A 382 51.28 111.92 25.13
N GLU A 383 51.30 111.09 26.17
CA GLU A 383 50.11 110.80 26.98
C GLU A 383 49.53 112.13 27.50
N ASN A 384 48.24 112.37 27.27
CA ASN A 384 47.48 113.29 28.11
C ASN A 384 47.18 112.63 29.44
#